data_AF-A0A920SEJ5-F1
#
_entry.id   AF-A0A920SEJ5-F1
#
_cell.length_a   1.000
_cell.length_b   1.000
_cell.length_c   1.000
_cell.angle_alpha   90.00
_cell.angle_beta   90.00
_cell.angle_gamma   90.00
#
_symmetry.space_group_name_H-M   'P 1'
#
loop_
_entity.id
_entity.type
_entity.pdbx_description
1 polymer ?
#
loop_
_entity_poly.entity_id
_entity_poly.type
_entity_poly.pdbx_seq_one_letter_code
_entity_poly.pdbx_strand_id
1 'polypeptide(L)' 'MNPLEIEEETVQTIIDFVPTVAKDEADTIFLPGTAWRGLDAVEPLEQKLRKTVISVNQATIWLALRGSVGRAIQGVW' A
#
# COMPACT_ATOMS: atom_id res chain seq x y z
N MET A 1 8.69 -20.80 0.38
CA MET A 1 7.62 -20.02 -0.25
C MET A 1 8.06 -19.73 -1.66
N ASN A 2 7.32 -20.19 -2.66
CA ASN A 2 7.63 -19.92 -4.04
C ASN A 2 7.17 -18.48 -4.37
N PRO A 3 8.02 -17.58 -4.89
CA PRO A 3 7.61 -16.21 -5.21
C PRO A 3 6.39 -16.13 -6.14
N LEU A 4 6.19 -17.13 -6.99
CA LEU A 4 5.05 -17.21 -7.91
C LEU A 4 3.72 -17.47 -7.21
N GLU A 5 3.72 -18.12 -6.03
CA GLU A 5 2.49 -18.37 -5.25
C GLU A 5 1.91 -17.07 -4.66
N ILE A 6 2.76 -16.06 -4.43
CA ILE A 6 2.37 -14.76 -3.88
C ILE A 6 1.61 -13.92 -4.92
N GLU A 7 1.91 -14.10 -6.22
CA GLU A 7 1.27 -13.39 -7.32
C GLU A 7 -0.14 -13.94 -7.65
N GLU A 8 -0.43 -15.18 -7.24
CA GLU A 8 -1.74 -15.81 -7.34
C GLU A 8 -2.70 -15.34 -6.24
N GLU A 9 -2.18 -14.73 -5.17
CA GLU A 9 -3.02 -14.24 -4.08
C GLU A 9 -3.90 -13.07 -4.52
N THR A 10 -5.19 -13.19 -4.24
CA THR A 10 -6.17 -12.17 -4.59
C THR A 10 -6.10 -10.98 -3.66
N VAL A 11 -6.63 -9.83 -4.10
CA VAL A 11 -6.82 -8.66 -3.22
C VAL A 11 -7.64 -9.02 -1.96
N GLN A 12 -8.58 -9.96 -2.08
CA GLN A 12 -9.39 -10.44 -0.97
C GLN A 12 -8.56 -11.13 0.12
N THR A 13 -7.52 -11.87 -0.26
CA THR A 13 -6.59 -12.51 0.68
C THR A 13 -5.94 -11.48 1.60
N ILE A 14 -5.55 -10.33 1.05
CA ILE A 14 -4.96 -9.20 1.80
C ILE A 14 -6.00 -8.59 2.74
N ILE A 15 -7.22 -8.36 2.24
CA ILE A 15 -8.35 -7.74 2.99
C ILE A 15 -8.75 -8.59 4.20
N ASP A 16 -8.61 -9.91 4.11
CA ASP A 16 -8.96 -10.83 5.19
C ASP A 16 -7.80 -11.08 6.14
N PHE A 17 -6.56 -11.09 5.65
CA PHE A 17 -5.37 -11.30 6.48
C PHE A 17 -5.04 -10.10 7.37
N VAL A 18 -5.01 -8.88 6.82
CA VAL A 18 -4.51 -7.69 7.55
C VAL A 18 -5.25 -7.44 8.88
N PRO A 19 -6.59 -7.56 8.98
CA PRO A 19 -7.29 -7.41 10.26
C PRO A 19 -6.87 -8.41 11.35
N THR A 20 -6.33 -9.57 10.98
CA THR A 20 -5.90 -10.60 11.95
C THR A 20 -4.58 -10.29 12.62
N VAL A 21 -3.80 -9.37 12.03
CA VAL A 21 -2.46 -8.98 12.49
C VAL A 21 -2.37 -7.50 12.86
N ALA A 22 -3.39 -6.70 12.51
CA ALA A 22 -3.46 -5.30 12.88
C ALA A 22 -3.61 -5.16 14.40
N LYS A 23 -2.76 -4.32 14.99
CA LYS A 23 -2.86 -3.99 16.43
C LYS A 23 -3.95 -2.96 16.66
N ASP A 24 -4.71 -3.11 17.74
CA ASP A 24 -5.81 -2.19 18.09
C ASP A 24 -5.30 -0.78 18.34
N GLU A 25 -4.14 -0.63 18.98
CA GLU A 25 -3.51 0.66 19.29
C GLU A 25 -2.85 1.36 18.10
N ALA A 26 -2.72 0.70 16.94
CA ALA A 26 -2.09 1.30 15.77
C ALA A 26 -3.06 2.28 15.06
N ASP A 27 -2.64 3.52 14.84
CA ASP A 27 -3.41 4.50 14.06
C ASP A 27 -3.26 4.30 12.54
N THR A 28 -2.21 3.59 12.11
CA THR A 28 -1.85 3.43 10.70
C THR A 28 -1.30 2.05 10.43
N ILE A 29 -1.69 1.49 9.29
CA ILE A 29 -1.19 0.22 8.76
C ILE A 29 -0.31 0.50 7.54
N PHE A 30 0.90 -0.04 7.53
CA PHE A 30 1.79 0.02 6.37
C PHE A 30 1.82 -1.35 5.69
N LEU A 31 1.59 -1.38 4.37
CA LEU A 31 1.70 -2.56 3.51
C LEU A 31 3.06 -2.51 2.77
N PRO A 32 4.11 -3.19 3.28
CA PRO A 32 5.48 -3.03 2.78
C PRO A 32 5.78 -3.84 1.51
N GLY A 33 4.93 -4.81 1.14
CA GLY A 33 5.19 -5.72 0.03
C GLY A 33 4.80 -5.14 -1.32
N THR A 34 5.68 -5.31 -2.32
CA THR A 34 5.38 -4.99 -3.72
C THR A 34 4.83 -6.18 -4.51
N ALA A 35 4.98 -7.41 -4.00
CA ALA A 35 4.54 -8.64 -4.66
C ALA A 35 3.02 -8.83 -4.59
N TRP A 36 2.38 -8.32 -3.54
CA TRP A 36 0.93 -8.27 -3.42
C TRP A 36 0.34 -7.10 -4.21
N ARG A 37 -0.90 -7.27 -4.67
CA ARG A 37 -1.74 -6.17 -5.19
C ARG A 37 -2.22 -5.25 -4.06
N GLY A 38 -1.29 -4.80 -3.21
CA GLY A 38 -1.57 -4.04 -2.00
C GLY A 38 -2.11 -2.64 -2.27
N LEU A 39 -1.94 -2.09 -3.48
CA LEU A 39 -2.54 -0.82 -3.88
C LEU A 39 -4.07 -0.90 -3.90
N ASP A 40 -4.62 -1.99 -4.45
CA ASP A 40 -6.07 -2.19 -4.57
C ASP A 40 -6.72 -2.54 -3.22
N ALA A 41 -5.93 -2.99 -2.24
CA ALA A 41 -6.40 -3.32 -0.91
C ALA A 41 -6.53 -2.10 0.02
N VAL A 42 -5.96 -0.94 -0.34
CA VAL A 42 -5.89 0.23 0.55
C VAL A 42 -7.28 0.69 0.97
N GLU A 43 -8.12 1.15 0.03
CA GLU A 43 -9.44 1.70 0.35
C GLU A 43 -10.35 0.68 1.08
N PRO A 44 -10.46 -0.60 0.65
CA PRO A 44 -11.23 -1.60 1.39
C PRO A 44 -10.76 -1.79 2.84
N LEU A 45 -9.44 -1.78 3.07
CA LEU A 45 -8.88 -1.92 4.41
C LEU A 45 -9.13 -0.67 5.26
N GLU A 46 -9.02 0.54 4.70
CA GLU A 46 -9.35 1.77 5.42
C GLU A 46 -10.83 1.79 5.86
N GLN A 47 -11.74 1.35 4.98
CA GLN A 47 -13.16 1.24 5.29
C GLN A 47 -13.43 0.19 6.38
N LYS A 48 -12.78 -0.98 6.30
CA LYS A 48 -12.96 -2.10 7.23
C LYS A 48 -12.36 -1.82 8.62
N LEU A 49 -11.16 -1.25 8.67
CA LEU A 49 -10.40 -1.03 9.91
C LEU A 49 -10.66 0.33 10.54
N ARG A 50 -11.18 1.30 9.78
CA ARG A 50 -11.29 2.71 10.19
C ARG A 50 -9.94 3.31 10.61
N LYS A 51 -8.87 2.87 9.94
CA LYS A 51 -7.47 3.27 10.16
C LYS A 51 -6.85 3.68 8.83
N THR A 52 -5.86 4.57 8.85
CA THR A 52 -5.10 4.92 7.65
C THR A 52 -4.32 3.72 7.15
N VAL A 53 -4.32 3.47 5.84
CA VAL A 53 -3.54 2.40 5.22
C VAL A 53 -2.64 2.99 4.15
N ILE A 54 -1.34 2.70 4.22
CA ILE A 54 -0.36 3.16 3.24
C ILE A 54 0.30 1.94 2.61
N SER A 55 0.30 1.85 1.28
CA SER A 55 1.11 0.84 0.57
C SER A 55 2.46 1.40 0.13
N VAL A 56 3.47 0.54 0.06
CA VAL A 56 4.78 0.88 -0.54
C VAL A 56 4.63 1.34 -2.00
N ASN A 57 3.65 0.84 -2.73
CA ASN A 57 3.35 1.25 -4.09
C ASN A 57 2.88 2.71 -4.15
N GLN A 58 1.94 3.12 -3.28
CA GLN A 58 1.52 4.53 -3.16
C GLN A 58 2.70 5.44 -2.79
N ALA A 59 3.50 5.04 -1.78
CA ALA A 59 4.65 5.81 -1.34
C ALA A 59 5.70 5.99 -2.46
N THR A 60 5.97 4.93 -3.22
CA THR A 60 6.93 4.94 -4.33
C THR A 60 6.45 5.80 -5.49
N ILE A 61 5.18 5.65 -5.90
CA ILE A 61 4.56 6.49 -6.94
C ILE A 61 4.62 7.96 -6.52
N TRP A 62 4.25 8.26 -5.27
CA TRP A 62 4.29 9.62 -4.74
C TRP A 62 5.71 10.20 -4.76
N LEU A 63 6.72 9.44 -4.34
CA LEU A 63 8.12 9.89 -4.38
C LEU A 63 8.59 10.17 -5.81
N ALA A 64 8.28 9.28 -6.76
CA ALA A 64 8.64 9.44 -8.17
C ALA A 64 8.00 10.69 -8.78
N LEU A 65 6.72 10.91 -8.48
CA LEU A 65 5.99 12.11 -8.91
C LEU A 65 6.52 13.36 -8.20
N ARG A 66 6.78 13.32 -6.90
CA ARG A 66 7.33 14.47 -6.16
C ARG A 66 8.69 14.89 -6.70
N GLY A 67 9.55 13.95 -7.08
CA GLY A 67 10.85 14.26 -7.68
C GLY A 67 10.76 14.83 -9.10
N SER A 68 9.80 14.37 -9.90
CA SER A 68 9.66 14.76 -11.33
C SER A 68 8.77 16.00 -11.49
N VAL A 69 7.57 15.96 -10.91
CA VAL A 69 6.60 17.07 -10.89
C VAL A 69 7.09 18.20 -10.00
N GLY A 70 7.78 17.92 -8.88
CA GLY A 70 8.36 18.95 -8.03
C GLY A 70 9.42 19.78 -8.78
N ARG A 71 10.29 19.13 -9.56
CA ARG A 71 11.28 19.83 -10.41
C ARG A 71 10.63 20.63 -11.54
N ALA A 72 9.61 20.07 -12.20
CA ALA A 72 8.87 20.76 -13.25
C ALA A 72 8.12 22.01 -12.71
N ILE A 73 7.48 21.92 -11.54
CA ILE A 73 6.82 23.05 -10.87
C ILE A 73 7.84 24.09 -10.40
N GLN A 74 9.03 23.66 -9.99
CA GLN A 74 10.12 24.56 -9.59
C GLN A 74 10.87 25.19 -10.78
N GLY A 75 10.53 24.84 -12.03
CA GLY A 75 11.12 25.43 -13.23
C GLY A 75 12.58 25.07 -13.47
N VAL A 76 13.08 23.98 -12.86
CA VAL A 76 14.46 23.52 -13.00
C VAL A 76 14.44 22.25 -13.85
N TRP A 77 14.58 22.43 -15.17
CA TRP A 77 14.63 21.35 -16.17
C TRP A 77 16.05 20.84 -16.36
#